data_AF-A0A419DEN4-F1
#
_entry.id   AF-A0A419DEN4-F1
#
_cell.length_a   1.000
_cell.length_b   1.000
_cell.length_c   1.000
_cell.angle_alpha   90.00
_cell.angle_beta   90.00
_cell.angle_gamma   90.00
#
_symmetry.space_group_name_H-M   'P 1'
#
loop_
_entity.id
_entity.type
_entity.pdbx_description
1 polymer ?
#
loop_
_entity_poly.entity_id
_entity_poly.type
_entity_poly.pdbx_seq_one_letter_code
_entity_poly.pdbx_strand_id
1 'polypeptide(L)'
;MLDEARRRVRDFLSTRRHAYRRTFKSGEDSRRVLQDLAKFCRAHETTVGENDRATLVLEGRREVWLRIQQHLQLTDEELWKLYMRGE
;
A
#
# COMPACT_ATOMS: atom_id res chain seq x y z
N MET A 1 -13.59 15.31 -22.00
CA MET A 1 -13.27 15.67 -20.60
C MET A 1 -13.13 14.46 -19.68
N LEU A 2 -14.13 13.56 -19.59
CA LEU A 2 -14.06 12.38 -18.72
C LEU A 2 -12.93 11.39 -19.08
N ASP A 3 -12.68 11.16 -20.36
CA ASP A 3 -11.63 10.21 -20.79
C ASP A 3 -10.22 10.71 -20.51
N GLU A 4 -10.00 12.02 -20.59
CA GLU A 4 -8.72 12.63 -20.26
C GLU A 4 -8.45 12.56 -18.76
N ALA A 5 -9.46 12.81 -17.92
CA ALA A 5 -9.34 12.65 -16.48
C ALA A 5 -9.02 11.19 -16.10
N ARG A 6 -9.70 10.21 -16.71
CA ARG A 6 -9.42 8.78 -16.52
C ARG A 6 -7.99 8.41 -16.90
N ARG A 7 -7.48 8.92 -18.04
CA ARG A 7 -6.09 8.71 -18.46
C ARG A 7 -5.10 9.24 -17.43
N ARG A 8 -5.30 10.48 -16.97
CA ARG A 8 -4.42 11.11 -15.94
C ARG A 8 -4.37 10.31 -14.65
N VAL A 9 -5.50 9.77 -14.18
CA VAL A 9 -5.53 8.93 -12.97
C VAL A 9 -4.80 7.61 -13.19
N ARG A 10 -4.92 6.98 -14.37
CA ARG A 10 -4.17 5.76 -14.71
C ARG A 10 -2.67 6.01 -14.71
N ASP A 11 -2.23 7.07 -15.39
CA ASP A 11 -0.82 7.44 -15.47
C ASP A 11 -0.24 7.72 -14.07
N PHE A 12 -1.03 8.37 -13.22
CA PHE A 12 -0.67 8.63 -11.83
C PHE A 12 -0.50 7.35 -11.01
N LEU A 13 -1.45 6.41 -11.08
CA LEU A 13 -1.38 5.14 -10.37
C LEU A 13 -0.19 4.29 -10.84
N SER A 14 0.05 4.25 -12.15
CA SER A 14 1.20 3.56 -12.75
C SER A 14 2.52 4.15 -12.24
N THR A 15 2.66 5.48 -12.31
CA THR A 15 3.85 6.20 -11.82
C THR A 15 4.12 5.93 -10.34
N ARG A 16 3.07 5.97 -9.51
CA ARG A 16 3.17 5.67 -8.09
C ARG A 16 3.62 4.23 -7.86
N ARG A 17 2.99 3.26 -8.51
CA ARG A 17 3.37 1.84 -8.39
C ARG A 17 4.83 1.62 -8.77
N HIS A 18 5.29 2.23 -9.86
CA HIS A 18 6.69 2.17 -10.25
C HIS A 18 7.63 2.75 -9.18
N ALA A 19 7.25 3.85 -8.53
CA ALA A 19 8.04 4.42 -7.43
C ALA A 19 8.18 3.43 -6.26
N TYR A 20 7.08 2.83 -5.78
CA TYR A 20 7.14 1.82 -4.71
C TYR A 20 8.01 0.63 -5.10
N ARG A 21 7.90 0.12 -6.33
CA ARG A 21 8.71 -1.00 -6.81
C ARG A 21 10.19 -0.65 -6.88
N ARG A 22 10.56 0.55 -7.34
CA ARG A 22 11.96 0.99 -7.33
C ARG A 22 12.50 1.10 -5.90
N THR A 23 11.69 1.56 -4.95
CA THR A 23 12.10 1.69 -3.55
C THR A 23 12.26 0.34 -2.85
N PHE A 24 11.35 -0.60 -3.09
CA PHE A 24 11.18 -1.78 -2.22
C PHE A 24 11.41 -3.14 -2.88
N LYS A 25 11.65 -3.22 -4.20
CA LYS A 25 11.77 -4.51 -4.91
C LYS A 25 13.20 -5.07 -4.95
N SER A 26 14.22 -4.25 -4.74
CA SER A 26 15.62 -4.65 -4.94
C SER A 26 16.56 -3.98 -3.96
N GLY A 27 17.65 -4.67 -3.64
CA GLY A 27 18.68 -4.17 -2.72
C GLY A 27 18.55 -4.75 -1.31
N GLU A 28 19.66 -4.76 -0.59
CA GLU A 28 19.72 -5.35 0.74
C GLU A 28 18.96 -4.53 1.78
N ASP A 29 19.15 -3.20 1.74
CA ASP A 29 18.50 -2.28 2.68
C ASP A 29 17.00 -2.20 2.46
N SER A 30 16.55 -2.27 1.20
CA SER A 30 15.12 -2.43 0.87
C SER A 30 14.51 -3.62 1.62
N ARG A 31 15.18 -4.76 1.66
CA ARG A 31 14.70 -5.95 2.37
C ARG A 31 14.73 -5.75 3.89
N ARG A 32 15.80 -5.15 4.42
CA ARG A 32 15.91 -4.84 5.85
C ARG A 32 14.79 -3.92 6.31
N VAL A 33 14.53 -2.84 5.57
CA VAL A 33 13.45 -1.89 5.85
C VAL A 33 12.09 -2.55 5.72
N LEU A 34 11.85 -3.36 4.68
CA LEU A 34 10.59 -4.11 4.57
C LEU A 34 10.36 -5.07 5.74
N GLN A 35 11.41 -5.76 6.21
CA GLN A 35 11.31 -6.64 7.37
C GLN A 35 11.00 -5.87 8.66
N ASP A 36 11.61 -4.70 8.85
CA ASP A 36 11.34 -3.83 9.98
C ASP A 36 9.90 -3.28 9.93
N LEU A 37 9.49 -2.73 8.78
CA LEU A 37 8.14 -2.22 8.56
C LEU A 37 7.08 -3.32 8.72
N ALA A 38 7.37 -4.56 8.34
CA ALA A 38 6.45 -5.68 8.57
C ALA A 38 6.13 -5.87 10.07
N LYS A 39 7.15 -5.71 10.94
CA LYS A 39 6.98 -5.79 12.40
C LYS A 39 6.28 -4.55 12.93
N PHE A 40 6.78 -3.37 12.59
CA PHE A 40 6.23 -2.09 13.05
C PHE A 40 4.74 -1.92 12.69
N CYS A 41 4.36 -2.33 11.48
CA CYS A 41 3.00 -2.23 10.97
C CYS A 41 2.13 -3.45 11.29
N ARG A 42 2.61 -4.44 12.06
CA ARG A 42 1.87 -5.68 12.38
C ARG A 42 1.31 -6.41 11.15
N ALA A 43 2.15 -6.59 10.13
CA ALA A 43 1.77 -7.18 8.84
C ALA A 43 0.97 -8.49 8.97
N HIS A 44 1.33 -9.33 9.96
CA HIS A 44 0.86 -10.70 10.11
C HIS A 44 0.21 -10.98 11.47
N GLU A 45 -0.11 -9.94 12.24
CA GLU A 45 -0.66 -10.05 13.61
C GLU A 45 -2.03 -9.38 13.69
N THR A 46 -2.86 -9.76 14.67
CA THR A 46 -4.08 -8.99 14.95
C THR A 46 -3.73 -7.63 15.58
N THR A 47 -4.49 -6.62 15.20
CA THR A 47 -4.44 -5.25 15.75
C THR A 47 -5.57 -5.00 16.74
N VAL A 48 -6.58 -5.88 16.76
CA VAL A 48 -7.73 -5.81 17.66
C VAL A 48 -7.30 -6.16 19.07
N GLY A 49 -7.67 -5.30 20.02
CA GLY A 49 -7.53 -5.53 21.45
C GLY A 49 -8.68 -4.90 22.23
N GLU A 50 -8.60 -4.96 23.56
CA GLU A 50 -9.66 -4.48 24.47
C GLU A 50 -9.90 -2.97 24.41
N ASN A 51 -8.95 -2.20 23.87
CA ASN A 51 -9.05 -0.75 23.74
C ASN A 51 -9.22 -0.36 22.27
N ASP A 52 -10.41 0.13 21.92
CA ASP A 52 -10.76 0.55 20.56
C ASP A 52 -9.82 1.61 19.99
N ARG A 53 -9.35 2.57 20.79
CA ARG A 53 -8.42 3.61 20.32
C ARG A 53 -7.08 3.00 19.94
N ALA A 54 -6.58 2.07 20.75
CA ALA A 54 -5.34 1.37 20.45
C ALA A 54 -5.48 0.53 19.17
N THR A 55 -6.61 -0.16 18.99
CA THR A 55 -6.96 -0.91 17.78
C THR A 55 -6.91 -0.01 16.54
N LEU A 56 -7.59 1.14 16.57
CA LEU A 56 -7.63 2.07 15.43
C LEU A 56 -6.23 2.59 15.05
N VAL A 57 -5.39 2.90 16.03
CA VAL A 57 -4.01 3.35 15.76
C VAL A 57 -3.17 2.23 15.14
N LEU A 58 -3.34 0.99 15.62
CA LEU A 58 -2.65 -0.18 15.07
C LEU A 58 -3.12 -0.52 13.66
N GLU A 59 -4.42 -0.41 13.38
CA GLU A 59 -4.98 -0.57 12.03
C GLU A 59 -4.47 0.49 11.06
N GLY A 60 -4.38 1.75 11.48
CA GLY A 60 -3.77 2.80 10.64
C GLY A 60 -2.31 2.49 10.28
N ARG A 61 -1.53 1.89 11.20
CA ARG A 61 -0.18 1.40 10.87
C ARG A 61 -0.23 0.22 9.89
N ARG A 62 -1.14 -0.73 10.10
CA ARG A 62 -1.33 -1.87 9.19
C ARG A 62 -1.70 -1.42 7.77
N GLU A 63 -2.50 -0.37 7.65
CA GLU A 63 -2.87 0.21 6.35
C GLU A 63 -1.64 0.66 5.55
N VAL A 64 -0.61 1.23 6.21
CA VAL A 64 0.65 1.60 5.55
C VAL A 64 1.32 0.38 4.94
N TRP A 65 1.39 -0.74 5.67
CA TRP A 65 1.94 -1.99 5.15
C TRP A 65 1.12 -2.53 3.97
N LEU A 66 -0.20 -2.56 4.10
CA LEU A 66 -1.09 -3.02 3.03
C LEU A 66 -0.94 -2.17 1.77
N ARG A 67 -0.80 -0.85 1.91
CA ARG A 67 -0.55 0.07 0.79
C ARG A 67 0.77 -0.23 0.07
N ILE A 68 1.84 -0.50 0.82
CA ILE A 68 3.12 -0.92 0.23
C ILE A 68 2.91 -2.23 -0.54
N GLN A 69 2.31 -3.24 0.08
CA GLN A 69 2.10 -4.55 -0.56
C GLN A 69 1.22 -4.46 -1.80
N GLN A 70 0.16 -3.64 -1.80
CA GLN A 70 -0.67 -3.38 -2.98
C GLN A 70 0.17 -2.95 -4.18
N HIS A 71 1.06 -1.96 -4.00
CA HIS A 71 1.90 -1.48 -5.10
C HIS A 71 3.04 -2.45 -5.50
N LEU A 72 3.43 -3.37 -4.62
CA LEU A 72 4.43 -4.39 -4.94
C LEU A 72 3.83 -5.59 -5.67
N GLN A 73 2.63 -6.01 -5.29
CA GLN A 73 2.03 -7.26 -5.73
C GLN A 73 1.00 -7.09 -6.86
N LEU A 74 0.22 -6.00 -6.86
CA LEU A 74 -0.86 -5.81 -7.83
C LEU A 74 -0.38 -5.22 -9.16
N THR A 75 -1.13 -5.47 -10.23
CA THR A 75 -0.99 -4.79 -11.52
C THR A 75 -1.62 -3.40 -11.50
N ASP A 76 -1.37 -2.60 -12.54
CA ASP A 76 -1.94 -1.26 -12.69
C ASP A 76 -3.48 -1.35 -12.82
N GLU A 77 -4.00 -2.36 -13.53
CA GLU A 77 -5.43 -2.63 -13.66
C GLU A 77 -6.08 -3.05 -12.34
N GLU A 78 -5.39 -3.86 -11.54
CA GLU A 78 -5.86 -4.28 -10.22
C GLU A 78 -5.90 -3.11 -9.24
N LEU A 79 -4.86 -2.27 -9.22
CA LEU A 79 -4.84 -1.03 -8.43
C LEU A 79 -5.93 -0.05 -8.87
N TRP A 80 -6.16 0.07 -10.18
CA TRP A 80 -7.26 0.87 -10.72
C TRP A 80 -8.60 0.38 -10.17
N LYS A 81 -8.88 -0.93 -10.25
CA LYS A 81 -10.11 -1.53 -9.70
C LYS A 81 -10.22 -1.33 -8.20
N LEU A 82 -9.12 -1.45 -7.46
CA LEU A 82 -9.10 -1.28 -6.02
C LEU A 82 -9.49 0.14 -5.60
N TYR A 83 -8.90 1.16 -6.21
CA TYR A 83 -9.18 2.55 -5.84
C TYR A 83 -10.50 3.08 -6.40
N MET A 84 -10.94 2.59 -7.57
CA MET A 84 -12.26 2.96 -8.11
C MET A 84 -13.44 2.26 -7.42
N ARG A 85 -13.20 1.21 -6.61
CA ARG A 85 -14.23 0.55 -5.79
C ARG A 85 -14.49 1.27 -4.46
N GLY A 86 -13.61 2.19 -4.06
CA GLY A 86 -13.69 2.94 -2.81
C GLY A 86 -14.43 4.28 -2.94
N GLU A 87 -15.03 4.56 -4.09
CA GLU A 87 -15.92 5.70 -4.36
C GLU A 87 -17.35 5.21 -4.62
#